data_AF-A0A833E5I7-F1
#
_entry.id   AF-A0A833E5I7-F1
#
_cell.length_a   1.000
_cell.length_b   1.000
_cell.length_c   1.000
_cell.angle_alpha   90.00
_cell.angle_beta   90.00
_cell.angle_gamma   90.00
#
_symmetry.space_group_name_H-M   'P 1'
#
loop_
_entity.id
_entity.type
_entity.pdbx_description
1 polymer ?
#
loop_
_entity_poly.entity_id
_entity_poly.type
_entity_poly.pdbx_seq_one_letter_code
_entity_poly.pdbx_strand_id
1 'polypeptide(L)'
;FAGVHPADIDKLTDRYNLKLEDAYKLLDKVLDSLIKMCRDGLLDGIGEVGRQHYRTLPERIAVSEVLLIKTLEASRDYDFIVHLHMESGGIVTLNYLREICRLIGFKNRWRIIVHHVTNLNIIREIVDMGFSVTIPGVQTILAKLDNSIPPAFMIESDYLDDPKRPGVVVYPWTMVEYELKLLEKGLVDSRYLEKVNIDNIVKVYGEKP
;
A
#
# COMPACT_ATOMS: atom_id res chain seq x y z
N PHE A 1 7.15 3.65 -9.23
CA PHE A 1 7.16 2.62 -8.16
C PHE A 1 7.59 1.26 -8.70
N ALA A 2 8.27 0.47 -7.87
CA ALA A 2 8.53 -0.95 -8.09
C ALA A 2 8.77 -1.63 -6.73
N GLY A 3 8.57 -2.94 -6.62
CA GLY A 3 8.56 -3.62 -5.32
C GLY A 3 9.04 -5.05 -5.35
N VAL A 4 9.16 -5.60 -4.16
CA VAL A 4 9.43 -7.01 -3.90
C VAL A 4 8.18 -7.56 -3.22
N HIS A 5 7.24 -8.06 -4.04
CA HIS A 5 5.93 -8.43 -3.54
C HIS A 5 6.06 -9.69 -2.67
N PRO A 6 5.33 -9.82 -1.54
CA PRO A 6 5.47 -11.00 -0.66
C PRO A 6 5.27 -12.34 -1.40
N ALA A 7 4.35 -12.36 -2.38
CA ALA A 7 4.12 -13.52 -3.23
C ALA A 7 5.31 -13.95 -4.11
N ASP A 8 6.32 -13.09 -4.32
CA ASP A 8 7.53 -13.47 -5.06
C ASP A 8 8.33 -14.53 -4.30
N ILE A 9 8.31 -14.50 -2.95
CA ILE A 9 8.95 -15.53 -2.13
C ILE A 9 8.32 -16.90 -2.41
N ASP A 10 6.99 -16.98 -2.33
CA ASP A 10 6.24 -18.21 -2.61
C ASP A 10 6.47 -18.69 -4.05
N LYS A 11 6.44 -17.77 -5.01
CA LYS A 11 6.65 -18.07 -6.43
C LYS A 11 8.05 -18.63 -6.68
N LEU A 12 9.09 -18.03 -6.11
CA LEU A 12 10.48 -18.49 -6.23
C LEU A 12 10.67 -19.88 -5.63
N THR A 13 10.07 -20.15 -4.46
CA THR A 13 10.22 -21.46 -3.81
C THR A 13 9.34 -22.54 -4.45
N ASP A 14 8.07 -22.25 -4.75
CA ASP A 14 7.10 -23.27 -5.17
C ASP A 14 7.10 -23.52 -6.67
N ARG A 15 7.26 -22.46 -7.48
CA ARG A 15 7.23 -22.58 -8.95
C ARG A 15 8.62 -22.81 -9.52
N TYR A 16 9.63 -22.13 -8.95
CA TYR A 16 10.99 -22.17 -9.48
C TYR A 16 11.93 -23.07 -8.65
N ASN A 17 11.44 -23.70 -7.57
CA ASN A 17 12.19 -24.63 -6.72
C ASN A 17 13.50 -24.07 -6.15
N LEU A 18 13.57 -22.74 -5.93
CA LEU A 18 14.70 -22.16 -5.22
C LEU A 18 14.64 -22.55 -3.76
N LYS A 19 15.81 -22.78 -3.14
CA LYS A 19 15.90 -22.82 -1.69
C LYS A 19 15.53 -21.45 -1.13
N LEU A 20 14.87 -21.43 0.03
CA LEU A 20 14.41 -20.17 0.64
C LEU A 20 15.55 -19.16 0.84
N GLU A 21 16.75 -19.64 1.21
CA GLU A 21 17.94 -18.80 1.37
C GLU A 21 18.36 -18.14 0.05
N ASP A 22 18.30 -18.87 -1.06
CA ASP A 22 18.66 -18.34 -2.38
C ASP A 22 17.60 -17.36 -2.89
N ALA A 23 16.32 -17.65 -2.62
CA ALA A 23 15.22 -16.72 -2.89
C ALA A 23 15.40 -15.42 -2.09
N TYR A 24 15.68 -15.50 -0.79
CA TYR A 24 15.99 -14.33 0.03
C TYR A 24 17.17 -13.52 -0.53
N LYS A 25 18.31 -14.16 -0.81
CA LYS A 25 19.49 -13.47 -1.36
C LYS A 25 19.20 -12.77 -2.69
N LEU A 26 18.36 -13.36 -3.53
CA LEU A 26 17.95 -12.75 -4.79
C LEU A 26 17.09 -11.51 -4.54
N LEU A 27 16.03 -11.66 -3.74
CA LEU A 27 15.10 -10.58 -3.44
C LEU A 27 15.77 -9.43 -2.68
N ASP A 28 16.71 -9.72 -1.79
CA ASP A 28 17.50 -8.73 -1.05
C ASP A 28 18.37 -7.87 -2.00
N LYS A 29 18.99 -8.48 -3.01
CA LYS A 29 19.75 -7.76 -4.05
C LYS A 29 18.85 -6.95 -4.99
N VAL A 30 17.67 -7.45 -5.31
CA VAL A 30 16.67 -6.70 -6.07
C VAL A 30 16.27 -5.47 -5.25
N LEU A 31 15.97 -5.64 -3.96
CA LEU A 31 15.61 -4.55 -3.06
C LEU A 31 16.73 -3.50 -2.96
N ASP A 32 18.00 -3.90 -2.87
CA ASP A 32 19.13 -2.94 -2.92
C ASP A 32 19.14 -2.10 -4.20
N SER A 33 18.81 -2.72 -5.34
CA SER A 33 18.72 -2.03 -6.62
C SER A 33 17.57 -1.02 -6.64
N LEU A 34 16.40 -1.41 -6.11
CA LEU A 34 15.23 -0.53 -5.99
C LEU A 34 15.50 0.66 -5.04
N ILE A 35 16.12 0.41 -3.89
CA ILE A 35 16.53 1.45 -2.93
C ILE A 35 17.46 2.46 -3.62
N LYS A 36 18.45 1.96 -4.38
CA LYS A 36 19.33 2.82 -5.16
C LYS A 36 18.56 3.66 -6.17
N MET A 37 17.62 3.05 -6.90
CA MET A 37 16.78 3.78 -7.88
C MET A 37 15.93 4.87 -7.21
N CYS A 38 15.35 4.62 -6.03
CA CYS A 38 14.65 5.66 -5.26
C CYS A 38 15.59 6.79 -4.84
N ARG A 39 16.76 6.47 -4.28
CA ARG A 39 17.77 7.46 -3.88
C ARG A 39 18.23 8.32 -5.06
N ASP A 40 18.41 7.69 -6.22
CA ASP A 40 18.86 8.36 -7.45
C ASP A 40 17.69 9.09 -8.18
N GLY A 41 16.47 9.08 -7.61
CA GLY A 41 15.29 9.80 -8.14
C GLY A 41 14.63 9.14 -9.35
N LEU A 42 14.92 7.86 -9.62
CA LEU A 42 14.36 7.10 -10.74
C LEU A 42 13.03 6.42 -10.40
N LEU A 43 12.71 6.28 -9.10
CA LEU A 43 11.45 5.75 -8.59
C LEU A 43 10.95 6.63 -7.44
N ASP A 44 9.66 6.93 -7.43
CA ASP A 44 9.02 7.70 -6.35
C ASP A 44 8.93 6.93 -5.03
N GLY A 45 9.07 5.60 -5.09
CA GLY A 45 8.93 4.73 -3.94
C GLY A 45 8.99 3.24 -4.25
N ILE A 46 8.96 2.46 -3.19
CA ILE A 46 9.00 1.00 -3.21
C ILE A 46 7.61 0.47 -2.88
N GLY A 47 7.10 -0.39 -3.75
CA GLY A 47 5.76 -0.91 -3.61
C GLY A 47 5.41 -1.98 -4.65
N GLU A 48 4.75 -3.05 -4.28
CA GLU A 48 4.36 -3.40 -2.91
C GLU A 48 5.44 -4.20 -2.18
N VAL A 49 5.51 -4.03 -0.86
CA VAL A 49 6.34 -4.83 0.07
C VAL A 49 5.56 -5.08 1.36
N GLY A 50 5.79 -6.19 2.06
CA GLY A 50 5.15 -6.45 3.34
C GLY A 50 5.01 -7.93 3.61
N ARG A 51 3.83 -8.39 4.06
CA ARG A 51 3.54 -9.79 4.41
C ARG A 51 2.35 -10.34 3.65
N GLN A 52 2.40 -11.64 3.36
CA GLN A 52 1.31 -12.37 2.73
C GLN A 52 0.04 -12.28 3.58
N HIS A 53 -1.08 -11.92 2.95
CA HIS A 53 -2.41 -11.98 3.58
C HIS A 53 -3.04 -13.39 3.53
N TYR A 54 -2.33 -14.37 2.96
CA TYR A 54 -2.78 -15.75 2.76
C TYR A 54 -1.87 -16.72 3.50
N ARG A 55 -2.35 -17.95 3.69
CA ARG A 55 -1.60 -18.99 4.40
C ARG A 55 -0.35 -19.38 3.61
N THR A 56 0.81 -19.25 4.26
CA THR A 56 2.10 -19.72 3.76
C THR A 56 2.96 -20.25 4.90
N LEU A 57 4.17 -20.73 4.61
CA LEU A 57 5.11 -21.24 5.59
C LEU A 57 5.67 -20.09 6.48
N PRO A 58 5.77 -20.27 7.82
CA PRO A 58 6.24 -19.22 8.73
C PRO A 58 7.61 -18.62 8.35
N GLU A 59 8.52 -19.44 7.84
CA GLU A 59 9.85 -18.99 7.40
C GLU A 59 9.79 -18.03 6.20
N ARG A 60 8.76 -18.13 5.35
CA ARG A 60 8.54 -17.17 4.25
C ARG A 60 8.03 -15.83 4.77
N ILE A 61 7.17 -15.86 5.79
CA ILE A 61 6.73 -14.65 6.49
C ILE A 61 7.92 -13.96 7.17
N ALA A 62 8.85 -14.74 7.74
CA ALA A 62 10.08 -14.17 8.31
C ALA A 62 10.95 -13.47 7.25
N VAL A 63 11.08 -14.05 6.05
CA VAL A 63 11.78 -13.41 4.92
C VAL A 63 11.09 -12.12 4.49
N SER A 64 9.76 -12.16 4.31
CA SER A 64 8.92 -10.98 4.04
C SER A 64 9.17 -9.87 5.05
N GLU A 65 9.23 -10.21 6.34
CA GLU A 65 9.44 -9.26 7.43
C GLU A 65 10.81 -8.60 7.39
N VAL A 66 11.88 -9.36 7.13
CA VAL A 66 13.23 -8.82 6.99
C VAL A 66 13.31 -7.81 5.84
N LEU A 67 12.71 -8.14 4.69
CA LEU A 67 12.68 -7.25 3.52
C LEU A 67 11.82 -5.99 3.76
N LEU A 68 10.71 -6.13 4.49
CA LEU A 68 9.88 -5.00 4.92
C LEU A 68 10.68 -4.05 5.81
N ILE A 69 11.34 -4.55 6.86
CA ILE A 69 12.12 -3.72 7.78
C ILE A 69 13.24 -2.99 7.03
N LYS A 70 13.99 -3.70 6.16
CA LYS A 70 15.03 -3.08 5.32
C LYS A 70 14.48 -1.97 4.43
N THR A 71 13.29 -2.16 3.86
CA THR A 71 12.61 -1.14 3.04
C THR A 71 12.22 0.08 3.85
N LEU A 72 11.67 -0.12 5.06
CA LEU A 72 11.30 0.98 5.95
C LEU A 72 12.53 1.74 6.44
N GLU A 73 13.62 1.08 6.78
CA GLU A 73 14.88 1.74 7.13
C GLU A 73 15.42 2.58 5.97
N ALA A 74 15.37 2.07 4.74
CA ALA A 74 15.79 2.81 3.57
C ALA A 74 14.86 4.01 3.28
N SER A 75 13.54 3.84 3.42
CA SER A 75 12.58 4.94 3.26
C SER A 75 12.77 6.03 4.32
N ARG A 76 13.15 5.67 5.55
CA ARG A 76 13.53 6.63 6.59
C ARG A 76 14.71 7.49 6.16
N ASP A 77 15.71 6.86 5.56
CA ASP A 77 17.00 7.50 5.25
C ASP A 77 16.94 8.33 3.96
N TYR A 78 16.12 7.93 3.00
CA TYR A 78 16.05 8.55 1.66
C TYR A 78 14.71 9.23 1.35
N ASP A 79 13.75 9.22 2.28
CA ASP A 79 12.43 9.89 2.21
C ASP A 79 11.58 9.54 0.97
N PHE A 80 11.64 8.28 0.52
CA PHE A 80 10.75 7.77 -0.53
C PHE A 80 9.49 7.10 0.03
N ILE A 81 8.47 6.92 -0.79
CA ILE A 81 7.16 6.36 -0.40
C ILE A 81 7.22 4.83 -0.35
N VAL A 82 6.52 4.22 0.62
CA VAL A 82 6.38 2.76 0.72
C VAL A 82 4.92 2.37 0.63
N HIS A 83 4.55 1.54 -0.35
CA HIS A 83 3.24 0.88 -0.38
C HIS A 83 3.33 -0.49 0.30
N LEU A 84 2.51 -0.68 1.32
CA LEU A 84 2.50 -1.89 2.12
C LEU A 84 1.47 -2.92 1.62
N HIS A 85 1.91 -4.15 1.41
CA HIS A 85 1.04 -5.31 1.29
C HIS A 85 0.99 -6.05 2.63
N MET A 86 -0.12 -6.00 3.36
CA MET A 86 -0.20 -6.59 4.70
C MET A 86 -1.41 -7.50 4.86
N GLU A 87 -1.34 -8.39 5.84
CA GLU A 87 -2.50 -9.17 6.28
C GLU A 87 -3.60 -8.29 6.89
N SER A 88 -4.84 -8.76 6.84
CA SER A 88 -6.01 -8.11 7.45
C SER A 88 -6.06 -8.24 8.98
N GLY A 89 -4.97 -7.89 9.68
CA GLY A 89 -4.87 -7.94 11.14
C GLY A 89 -5.40 -6.70 11.87
N GLY A 90 -5.95 -5.72 11.13
CA GLY A 90 -6.57 -4.51 11.67
C GLY A 90 -5.64 -3.76 12.62
N ILE A 91 -6.15 -3.41 13.80
CA ILE A 91 -5.40 -2.61 14.80
C ILE A 91 -4.10 -3.27 15.26
N VAL A 92 -4.02 -4.60 15.23
CA VAL A 92 -2.80 -5.33 15.63
C VAL A 92 -1.69 -5.06 14.63
N THR A 93 -1.98 -5.15 13.33
CA THR A 93 -1.03 -4.83 12.25
C THR A 93 -0.61 -3.36 12.28
N LEU A 94 -1.54 -2.44 12.57
CA LEU A 94 -1.20 -1.02 12.69
C LEU A 94 -0.28 -0.73 13.89
N ASN A 95 -0.56 -1.33 15.05
CA ASN A 95 0.29 -1.21 16.22
C ASN A 95 1.68 -1.82 15.97
N TYR A 96 1.73 -2.94 15.24
CA TYR A 96 2.98 -3.57 14.82
C TYR A 96 3.83 -2.63 13.96
N LEU A 97 3.25 -2.04 12.91
CA LEU A 97 3.94 -1.08 12.04
C LEU A 97 4.42 0.15 12.82
N ARG A 98 3.58 0.67 13.73
CA ARG A 98 3.96 1.78 14.62
C ARG A 98 5.16 1.42 15.47
N GLU A 99 5.22 0.21 16.01
CA GLU A 99 6.31 -0.24 16.87
C GLU A 99 7.60 -0.43 16.07
N ILE A 100 7.55 -0.99 14.86
CA ILE A 100 8.73 -1.01 13.97
C ILE A 100 9.22 0.41 13.74
N CYS A 101 8.33 1.33 13.34
CA CYS A 101 8.69 2.73 13.08
C CYS A 101 9.35 3.37 14.31
N ARG A 102 8.84 3.08 15.52
CA ARG A 102 9.44 3.54 16.78
C ARG A 102 10.86 2.99 16.98
N LEU A 103 11.05 1.69 16.75
CA LEU A 103 12.34 1.00 16.95
C LEU A 103 13.40 1.49 15.96
N ILE A 104 13.04 1.67 14.69
CA ILE A 104 13.97 2.16 13.66
C ILE A 104 14.06 3.70 13.62
N GLY A 105 13.31 4.42 14.45
CA GLY A 105 13.31 5.88 14.46
C GLY A 105 12.66 6.53 13.23
N PHE A 106 11.73 5.85 12.55
CA PHE A 106 10.96 6.37 11.42
C PHE A 106 9.90 7.36 11.90
N LYS A 107 10.24 8.65 11.90
CA LYS A 107 9.32 9.72 12.33
C LYS A 107 8.28 10.06 11.25
N ASN A 108 8.67 10.00 9.99
CA ASN A 108 7.92 10.56 8.86
C ASN A 108 6.81 9.64 8.30
N ARG A 109 6.04 8.99 9.17
CA ARG A 109 5.21 7.82 8.84
C ARG A 109 4.18 8.01 7.72
N TRP A 110 3.87 9.23 7.30
CA TRP A 110 2.96 9.49 6.18
C TRP A 110 3.54 9.04 4.83
N ARG A 111 4.85 8.78 4.76
CA ARG A 111 5.50 8.09 3.63
C ARG A 111 5.11 6.61 3.50
N ILE A 112 4.50 6.03 4.52
CA ILE A 112 4.07 4.64 4.54
C ILE A 112 2.57 4.61 4.24
N ILE A 113 2.20 3.97 3.14
CA ILE A 113 0.84 3.83 2.66
C ILE A 113 0.35 2.43 3.01
N VAL A 114 -0.64 2.35 3.90
CA VAL A 114 -1.39 1.12 4.15
C VAL A 114 -2.34 0.94 2.96
N HIS A 115 -1.94 0.06 2.04
CA HIS A 115 -2.64 -0.18 0.79
C HIS A 115 -3.88 -1.06 0.98
N HIS A 116 -4.87 -0.95 0.09
CA HIS A 116 -6.02 -1.85 -0.02
C HIS A 116 -6.90 -2.00 1.23
N VAL A 117 -7.15 -0.91 1.96
CA VAL A 117 -7.97 -0.98 3.19
C VAL A 117 -9.46 -1.13 2.85
N THR A 118 -10.01 -2.31 3.16
CA THR A 118 -11.43 -2.63 2.92
C THR A 118 -12.35 -2.34 4.12
N ASN A 119 -11.80 -2.23 5.32
CA ASN A 119 -12.54 -1.85 6.52
C ASN A 119 -12.43 -0.35 6.74
N LEU A 120 -13.46 0.41 6.36
CA LEU A 120 -13.43 1.88 6.43
C LEU A 120 -13.41 2.41 7.88
N ASN A 121 -13.82 1.60 8.86
CA ASN A 121 -13.87 2.02 10.27
C ASN A 121 -12.49 2.26 10.88
N ILE A 122 -11.41 1.73 10.28
CA ILE A 122 -10.04 1.90 10.80
C ILE A 122 -9.28 3.07 10.17
N ILE A 123 -9.88 3.80 9.22
CA ILE A 123 -9.21 4.91 8.50
C ILE A 123 -8.72 5.98 9.49
N ARG A 124 -9.54 6.32 10.48
CA ARG A 124 -9.18 7.35 11.47
C ARG A 124 -7.96 6.91 12.28
N GLU A 125 -7.92 5.66 12.72
CA GLU A 125 -6.82 5.08 13.48
C GLU A 125 -5.53 5.05 12.67
N ILE A 126 -5.60 4.71 11.37
CA ILE A 126 -4.43 4.72 10.48
C ILE A 126 -3.84 6.13 10.40
N VAL A 127 -4.69 7.12 10.16
CA VAL A 127 -4.30 8.53 10.02
C VAL A 127 -3.79 9.11 11.34
N ASP A 128 -4.42 8.79 12.47
CA ASP A 128 -4.00 9.22 13.81
C ASP A 128 -2.64 8.61 14.20
N MET A 129 -2.33 7.41 13.71
CA MET A 129 -1.00 6.81 13.81
C MET A 129 0.02 7.42 12.84
N GLY A 130 -0.40 8.36 11.99
CA GLY A 130 0.45 9.10 11.07
C GLY A 130 0.77 8.38 9.77
N PHE A 131 0.03 7.32 9.43
CA PHE A 131 0.18 6.61 8.15
C PHE A 131 -0.77 7.17 7.09
N SER A 132 -0.39 7.00 5.83
CA SER A 132 -1.28 7.24 4.69
C SER A 132 -2.09 5.98 4.39
N VAL A 133 -3.25 6.12 3.73
CA VAL A 133 -4.15 5.01 3.46
C VAL A 133 -4.78 5.13 2.08
N THR A 134 -4.91 4.00 1.40
CA THR A 134 -5.73 3.86 0.21
C THR A 134 -6.86 2.86 0.46
N ILE A 135 -7.97 3.05 -0.24
CA ILE A 135 -9.10 2.11 -0.27
C ILE A 135 -9.35 1.64 -1.71
N PRO A 136 -9.85 0.42 -1.91
CA PRO A 136 -10.19 -0.05 -3.25
C PRO A 136 -11.37 0.72 -3.84
N GLY A 137 -11.24 1.18 -5.08
CA GLY A 137 -12.25 1.91 -5.85
C GLY A 137 -13.40 1.03 -6.37
N VAL A 138 -13.65 -0.12 -5.75
CA VAL A 138 -14.74 -1.03 -6.13
C VAL A 138 -16.06 -0.55 -5.54
N GLN A 139 -17.16 -0.79 -6.26
CA GLN A 139 -18.49 -0.32 -5.86
C GLN A 139 -18.90 -0.78 -4.45
N THR A 140 -18.52 -2.00 -4.06
CA THR A 140 -18.87 -2.58 -2.74
C THR A 140 -18.19 -1.87 -1.57
N ILE A 141 -17.07 -1.18 -1.81
CA ILE A 141 -16.38 -0.36 -0.81
C ILE A 141 -16.87 1.08 -0.90
N LEU A 142 -16.84 1.68 -2.10
CA LEU A 142 -17.21 3.09 -2.29
C LEU A 142 -18.67 3.37 -1.90
N ALA A 143 -19.61 2.44 -2.12
CA ALA A 143 -21.00 2.63 -1.74
C ALA A 143 -21.25 2.71 -0.22
N LYS A 144 -20.24 2.44 0.61
CA LYS A 144 -20.28 2.59 2.07
C LYS A 144 -19.76 3.95 2.54
N LEU A 145 -19.26 4.79 1.63
CA LEU A 145 -18.77 6.12 1.96
C LEU A 145 -19.93 7.09 2.20
N ASP A 146 -19.79 7.86 3.26
CA ASP A 146 -20.60 9.02 3.57
C ASP A 146 -19.78 10.04 4.38
N ASN A 147 -20.40 11.17 4.72
CA ASN A 147 -19.77 12.25 5.50
C ASN A 147 -19.32 11.86 6.93
N SER A 148 -19.66 10.67 7.44
CA SER A 148 -19.16 10.20 8.74
C SER A 148 -17.71 9.70 8.67
N ILE A 149 -17.27 9.25 7.49
CA ILE A 149 -15.90 8.81 7.24
C ILE A 149 -15.06 10.01 6.82
N PRO A 150 -13.98 10.38 7.53
CA PRO A 150 -13.18 11.54 7.16
C PRO A 150 -12.50 11.34 5.79
N PRO A 151 -12.45 12.36 4.91
CA PRO A 151 -11.80 12.28 3.59
C PRO A 151 -10.26 12.38 3.72
N ALA A 152 -9.67 11.49 4.52
CA ALA A 152 -8.25 11.42 4.84
C ALA A 152 -7.58 10.16 4.25
N PHE A 153 -8.15 9.65 3.16
CA PHE A 153 -7.69 8.50 2.40
C PHE A 153 -7.63 8.84 0.91
N MET A 154 -7.02 7.95 0.13
CA MET A 154 -6.97 8.00 -1.32
C MET A 154 -7.72 6.78 -1.90
N ILE A 155 -8.16 6.84 -3.15
CA ILE A 155 -8.83 5.73 -3.83
C ILE A 155 -7.87 5.12 -4.85
N GLU A 156 -7.85 3.79 -4.95
CA GLU A 156 -7.03 3.09 -5.93
C GLU A 156 -7.81 2.05 -6.71
N SER A 157 -7.37 1.81 -7.93
CA SER A 157 -7.93 0.76 -8.79
C SER A 157 -7.34 -0.62 -8.51
N ASP A 158 -6.11 -0.66 -7.99
CA ASP A 158 -5.25 -1.85 -7.99
C ASP A 158 -5.14 -2.48 -9.39
N TYR A 159 -5.12 -1.62 -10.43
CA TYR A 159 -5.22 -2.06 -11.81
C TYR A 159 -4.04 -2.97 -12.22
N LEU A 160 -4.37 -4.19 -12.66
CA LEU A 160 -3.41 -5.18 -13.13
C LEU A 160 -3.29 -5.08 -14.65
N ASP A 161 -2.11 -4.65 -15.13
CA ASP A 161 -1.79 -4.60 -16.56
C ASP A 161 -1.42 -6.00 -17.11
N ASP A 162 -2.30 -6.97 -16.90
CA ASP A 162 -2.21 -8.33 -17.46
C ASP A 162 -3.40 -8.58 -18.41
N PRO A 163 -3.18 -8.57 -19.74
CA PRO A 163 -4.25 -8.76 -20.72
C PRO A 163 -4.91 -10.14 -20.64
N LYS A 164 -4.30 -11.11 -19.93
CA LYS A 164 -4.89 -12.44 -19.71
C LYS A 164 -5.92 -12.46 -18.57
N ARG A 165 -6.04 -11.38 -17.78
CA ARG A 165 -6.89 -11.29 -16.60
C ARG A 165 -7.79 -10.04 -16.62
N PRO A 166 -8.57 -9.81 -17.69
CA PRO A 166 -9.42 -8.63 -17.77
C PRO A 166 -10.48 -8.62 -16.66
N GLY A 167 -10.69 -7.46 -16.04
CA GLY A 167 -11.77 -7.24 -15.06
C GLY A 167 -11.59 -7.90 -13.69
N VAL A 168 -10.40 -8.42 -13.36
CA VAL A 168 -10.11 -8.93 -12.00
C VAL A 168 -10.12 -7.82 -10.95
N VAL A 169 -9.82 -6.60 -11.38
CA VAL A 169 -9.75 -5.39 -10.57
C VAL A 169 -10.55 -4.27 -11.25
N VAL A 170 -10.93 -3.24 -10.50
CA VAL A 170 -11.72 -2.14 -11.05
C VAL A 170 -10.87 -1.32 -12.02
N TYR A 171 -11.44 -0.87 -13.12
CA TYR A 171 -10.73 0.03 -14.02
C TYR A 171 -10.67 1.45 -13.44
N PRO A 172 -9.56 2.19 -13.61
CA PRO A 172 -9.45 3.57 -13.15
C PRO A 172 -10.55 4.52 -13.63
N TRP A 173 -11.10 4.31 -14.85
CA TRP A 173 -12.21 5.12 -15.33
C TRP A 173 -13.57 4.70 -14.76
N THR A 174 -13.72 3.45 -14.30
CA THR A 174 -14.95 2.93 -13.72
C THR A 174 -15.17 3.42 -12.28
N MET A 175 -14.09 3.60 -11.50
CA MET A 175 -14.18 4.12 -10.13
C MET A 175 -14.79 5.53 -10.08
N VAL A 176 -14.52 6.37 -11.10
CA VAL A 176 -15.14 7.71 -11.24
C VAL A 176 -16.67 7.64 -11.26
N GLU A 177 -17.25 6.67 -11.96
CA GLU A 177 -18.71 6.50 -12.01
C GLU A 177 -19.31 6.14 -10.65
N TYR A 178 -18.57 5.42 -9.81
CA TYR A 178 -19.03 5.06 -8.47
C TYR A 178 -18.96 6.25 -7.53
N GLU A 179 -17.95 7.09 -7.65
CA GLU A 179 -17.82 8.33 -6.87
C GLU A 179 -18.87 9.37 -7.26
N LEU A 180 -19.16 9.53 -8.56
CA LEU A 180 -20.23 10.41 -9.04
C LEU A 180 -21.61 10.00 -8.48
N LYS A 181 -21.88 8.70 -8.34
CA LYS A 181 -23.11 8.20 -7.71
C LYS A 181 -23.21 8.58 -6.22
N LEU A 182 -22.09 8.79 -5.52
CA LEU A 182 -22.12 9.27 -4.13
C LEU A 182 -22.56 10.74 -4.08
N LEU A 183 -22.08 11.57 -5.02
CA LEU A 183 -22.50 12.96 -5.17
C LEU A 183 -23.99 13.06 -5.54
N GLU A 184 -24.45 12.29 -6.53
CA GLU A 184 -25.85 12.27 -6.97
C GLU A 184 -26.81 11.91 -5.83
N LYS A 185 -26.38 11.02 -4.93
CA LYS A 185 -27.16 10.60 -3.76
C LYS A 185 -27.01 11.51 -2.54
N GLY A 186 -26.14 12.52 -2.61
CA GLY A 186 -25.83 13.42 -1.48
C GLY A 186 -25.16 12.72 -0.29
N LEU A 187 -24.50 11.57 -0.50
CA LEU A 187 -23.78 10.85 0.55
C LEU A 187 -22.49 11.57 0.93
N VAL A 188 -21.87 12.24 -0.04
CA VAL A 188 -20.69 13.11 0.10
C VAL A 188 -20.88 14.35 -0.77
N ASP A 189 -20.09 15.39 -0.53
CA ASP A 189 -20.06 16.60 -1.36
C ASP A 189 -18.82 16.67 -2.28
N SER A 190 -18.77 17.66 -3.16
CA SER A 190 -17.64 17.83 -4.10
C SER A 190 -16.32 18.08 -3.39
N ARG A 191 -16.33 18.78 -2.25
CA ARG A 191 -15.12 19.08 -1.48
C ARG A 191 -14.56 17.82 -0.81
N TYR A 192 -15.42 16.88 -0.44
CA TYR A 192 -15.02 15.56 0.04
C TYR A 192 -14.21 14.80 -1.02
N LEU A 193 -14.75 14.70 -2.25
CA LEU A 193 -14.07 13.99 -3.34
C LEU A 193 -12.81 14.72 -3.81
N GLU A 194 -12.80 16.05 -3.80
CA GLU A 194 -11.60 16.85 -4.09
C GLU A 194 -10.48 16.52 -3.09
N LYS A 195 -10.79 16.42 -1.79
CA LYS A 195 -9.79 16.03 -0.79
C LYS A 195 -9.22 14.63 -1.05
N VAL A 196 -10.09 13.67 -1.32
CA VAL A 196 -9.72 12.27 -1.53
C VAL A 196 -8.85 12.08 -2.78
N ASN A 197 -9.21 12.75 -3.89
CA ASN A 197 -8.60 12.54 -5.19
C ASN A 197 -7.51 13.54 -5.57
N ILE A 198 -7.44 14.70 -4.91
CA ILE A 198 -6.48 15.76 -5.23
C ILE A 198 -5.65 16.08 -3.99
N ASP A 199 -6.24 16.64 -2.93
CA ASP A 199 -5.45 17.17 -1.81
C ASP A 199 -4.58 16.09 -1.15
N ASN A 200 -5.14 14.89 -0.95
CA ASN A 200 -4.41 13.77 -0.35
C ASN A 200 -3.32 13.23 -1.29
N ILE A 201 -3.57 13.18 -2.60
CA ILE A 201 -2.56 12.77 -3.59
C ILE A 201 -1.39 13.76 -3.60
N VAL A 202 -1.67 15.06 -3.69
CA VAL A 202 -0.67 16.13 -3.64
C VAL A 202 0.13 16.06 -2.34
N LYS A 203 -0.56 15.85 -1.21
CA LYS A 203 0.08 15.76 0.10
C LYS A 203 1.02 14.57 0.20
N VAL A 204 0.63 13.40 -0.30
CA VAL A 204 1.39 12.14 -0.10
C VAL A 204 2.48 11.95 -1.16
N TYR A 205 2.14 12.17 -2.43
CA TYR A 205 3.04 11.94 -3.55
C TYR A 205 3.82 13.19 -3.96
N GLY A 206 3.36 14.39 -3.59
CA GLY A 206 3.99 15.65 -4.00
C GLY A 206 3.68 16.07 -5.44
N GLU A 207 2.86 15.30 -6.15
CA GLU A 207 2.41 15.58 -7.51
C GLU A 207 1.42 16.74 -7.54
N LYS A 208 1.57 17.65 -8.50
CA LYS A 208 0.62 18.76 -8.72
C LYS A 208 -0.28 18.43 -9.92
N PRO A 209 -1.59 18.73 -9.85
CA PRO A 209 -2.53 18.53 -10.95
C PRO A 209 -2.18 19.37 -12.19
#